data_AF-A0A969K8H5-F1
#
_entry.id   AF-A0A969K8H5-F1
#
_cell.length_a   1.000
_cell.length_b   1.000
_cell.length_c   1.000
_cell.angle_alpha   90.00
_cell.angle_beta   90.00
_cell.angle_gamma   90.00
#
_symmetry.space_group_name_H-M   'P 1'
#
loop_
_entity.id
_entity.type
_entity.pdbx_description
1 polymer ?
#
loop_
_entity_poly.entity_id
_entity_poly.type
_entity_poly.pdbx_seq_one_letter_code
_entity_poly.pdbx_strand_id
1 'polypeptide(L)'
;MAPRSSGPCDASARRKTEARRDDWFPHVVLTLKCEDLGSELLVYDEGRDAYHLLNSTARLVWELCDGSRSPEQIADEVARVYPAIPDEQIRIDVARTLEVFLASEIVTLAAERSGSA
;
A
#
# COMPACT_ATOMS: atom_id res chain seq x y z
N MET A 1 -46.24 -13.09 24.18
CA MET A 1 -46.12 -12.62 22.78
C MET A 1 -45.35 -11.30 22.83
N ALA A 2 -44.06 -11.31 22.54
CA ALA A 2 -43.19 -10.13 22.60
C ALA A 2 -42.69 -9.79 21.18
N PRO A 3 -42.56 -8.50 20.81
CA PRO A 3 -42.14 -8.11 19.47
C PRO A 3 -40.64 -8.31 19.25
N ARG A 4 -40.29 -8.75 18.04
CA ARG A 4 -38.92 -8.87 17.55
C ARG A 4 -38.42 -7.49 17.14
N SER A 5 -37.51 -6.93 17.93
CA SER A 5 -36.75 -5.73 17.56
C SER A 5 -35.73 -6.09 16.48
N SER A 6 -36.00 -5.71 15.24
CA SER A 6 -34.99 -5.62 14.19
C SER A 6 -34.18 -4.34 14.40
N GLY A 7 -33.08 -4.44 15.14
CA GLY A 7 -32.07 -3.39 15.17
C GLY A 7 -31.31 -3.32 13.83
N PRO A 8 -30.82 -2.14 13.43
CA PRO A 8 -30.10 -1.98 12.17
C PRO A 8 -28.77 -2.75 12.18
N CYS A 9 -28.44 -3.33 11.02
CA CYS A 9 -27.15 -3.91 10.71
C CYS A 9 -26.09 -2.81 10.73
N ASP A 10 -25.40 -2.68 11.87
CA ASP A 10 -24.23 -1.82 12.02
C ASP A 10 -23.04 -2.48 11.31
N ALA A 11 -22.77 -2.04 10.08
CA ALA A 11 -21.72 -2.58 9.22
C ALA A 11 -20.36 -1.88 9.41
N SER A 12 -20.20 -0.96 10.36
CA SER A 12 -19.08 -0.01 10.30
C SER A 12 -18.45 0.29 11.65
N ALA A 13 -18.10 -0.75 12.40
CA ALA A 13 -17.28 -0.58 13.60
C ALA A 13 -16.42 -1.81 13.90
N ARG A 14 -15.62 -2.28 12.94
CA ARG A 14 -14.53 -3.21 13.26
C ARG A 14 -13.35 -2.44 13.85
N ARG A 15 -13.44 -2.29 15.18
CA ARG A 15 -12.37 -2.21 16.18
C ARG A 15 -10.95 -1.96 15.63
N LYS A 16 -10.51 -0.71 15.73
CA LYS A 16 -9.12 -0.36 16.02
C LYS A 16 -8.70 -1.09 17.31
N THR A 17 -7.55 -1.76 17.32
CA THR A 17 -6.66 -2.13 18.46
C THR A 17 -6.07 -3.53 18.23
N GLU A 18 -5.23 -3.69 17.21
CA GLU A 18 -4.20 -4.73 17.18
C GLU A 18 -2.99 -4.15 16.48
N ALA A 19 -2.27 -3.27 17.18
CA ALA A 19 -0.95 -2.83 16.77
C ALA A 19 -0.01 -4.05 16.84
N ARG A 20 0.24 -4.70 15.70
CA ARG A 20 0.96 -5.98 15.60
C ARG A 20 1.85 -5.94 14.36
N ARG A 21 3.10 -5.51 14.48
CA ARG A 21 4.17 -5.63 13.46
C ARG A 21 3.92 -5.06 12.05
N ASP A 22 2.68 -4.72 11.70
CA ASP A 22 2.20 -4.32 10.38
C ASP A 22 1.76 -2.84 10.34
N ASP A 23 1.95 -2.10 11.43
CA ASP A 23 1.72 -0.64 11.52
C ASP A 23 2.83 0.18 10.85
N TRP A 24 3.30 -0.26 9.68
CA TRP A 24 4.16 0.56 8.84
C TRP A 24 3.41 1.00 7.59
N PHE A 25 3.49 2.30 7.34
CA PHE A 25 2.78 2.92 6.24
C PHE A 25 3.80 3.33 5.18
N PRO A 26 3.96 2.57 4.09
CA PRO A 26 4.86 2.94 3.02
C PRO A 26 4.45 4.27 2.39
N HIS A 27 5.42 5.17 2.25
CA HIS A 27 5.25 6.47 1.63
C HIS A 27 6.24 6.66 0.48
N VAL A 28 5.73 7.08 -0.68
CA VAL A 28 6.57 7.39 -1.84
C VAL A 28 7.51 8.58 -1.56
N VAL A 29 8.74 8.50 -2.06
CA VAL A 29 9.66 9.64 -2.01
C VAL A 29 9.28 10.66 -3.08
N LEU A 30 8.77 11.81 -2.66
CA LEU A 30 8.28 12.87 -3.57
C LEU A 30 9.38 13.59 -4.36
N THR A 31 10.65 13.35 -4.06
CA THR A 31 11.79 13.94 -4.80
C THR A 31 12.15 13.15 -6.07
N LEU A 32 11.49 12.01 -6.32
CA LEU A 32 11.71 11.19 -7.49
C LEU A 32 11.01 11.79 -8.71
N LYS A 33 11.64 11.66 -9.88
CA LYS A 33 11.04 12.04 -11.16
C LYS A 33 10.31 10.84 -11.75
N CYS A 34 9.07 11.03 -12.16
CA CYS A 34 8.25 9.97 -12.72
C CYS A 34 7.90 10.29 -14.17
N GLU A 35 8.08 9.33 -15.07
CA GLU A 35 7.65 9.42 -16.47
C GLU A 35 6.74 8.25 -16.81
N ASP A 36 5.51 8.57 -17.23
CA ASP A 36 4.50 7.60 -17.61
C ASP A 36 4.77 7.09 -19.03
N LEU A 37 4.99 5.78 -19.18
CA LEU A 37 5.23 5.12 -20.47
C LEU A 37 4.00 4.32 -20.92
N GLY A 38 2.81 4.63 -20.39
CA GLY A 38 1.57 3.90 -20.63
C GLY A 38 1.44 2.67 -19.71
N SER A 39 2.00 1.53 -20.11
CA SER A 39 1.88 0.28 -19.32
C SER A 39 2.84 0.20 -18.14
N GLU A 40 3.88 1.03 -18.15
CA GLU A 40 4.97 1.04 -17.18
C GLU A 40 5.21 2.48 -16.70
N LEU A 41 5.84 2.60 -15.54
CA LEU A 41 6.19 3.87 -14.94
C LEU A 41 7.69 3.92 -14.68
N LEU A 42 8.38 4.87 -15.33
CA LEU A 42 9.79 5.09 -15.13
C LEU A 42 10.00 6.03 -13.95
N VAL A 43 10.75 5.58 -12.96
CA VAL A 43 11.15 6.33 -11.79
C VAL A 43 12.61 6.65 -11.91
N TYR A 44 12.96 7.92 -11.75
CA TYR A 44 14.33 8.38 -11.76
C TYR A 44 14.67 9.03 -10.42
N ASP A 45 15.65 8.43 -9.74
CA ASP A 45 16.27 8.97 -8.53
C ASP A 45 17.51 9.78 -8.94
N GLU A 46 17.37 11.11 -8.95
CA GLU A 46 18.48 12.04 -9.22
C GLU A 46 19.57 12.00 -8.16
N GLY A 47 19.24 11.66 -6.92
CA GLY A 47 20.21 11.58 -5.83
C GLY A 47 21.16 10.40 -5.97
N ARG A 48 20.70 9.33 -6.64
CA ARG A 48 21.45 8.08 -6.85
C ARG A 48 21.85 7.84 -8.30
N ASP A 49 21.39 8.69 -9.22
CA ASP A 49 21.53 8.50 -10.67
C ASP A 49 21.02 7.11 -11.10
N ALA A 50 19.83 6.74 -10.61
CA ALA A 50 19.25 5.41 -10.78
C ALA A 50 17.86 5.46 -11.44
N TYR A 51 17.63 4.55 -12.38
CA TYR A 51 16.34 4.38 -13.05
C TYR A 51 15.68 3.09 -12.60
N HIS A 52 14.42 3.17 -12.18
CA HIS A 52 13.58 2.02 -11.83
C HIS A 52 12.37 1.99 -12.76
N LEU A 53 12.23 0.91 -13.50
CA LEU A 53 11.05 0.69 -14.34
C LEU A 53 10.04 -0.15 -13.59
N LEU A 54 8.85 0.40 -13.36
CA LEU A 54 7.78 -0.27 -12.65
C LEU A 54 6.77 -0.83 -13.64
N ASN A 55 6.54 -2.14 -13.54
CA ASN A 55 5.45 -2.79 -14.27
C ASN A 55 4.08 -2.32 -13.74
N SER A 56 3.01 -2.70 -14.43
CA SER A 56 1.65 -2.23 -14.11
C SER A 56 1.20 -2.57 -12.68
N THR A 57 1.61 -3.73 -12.14
CA THR A 57 1.30 -4.13 -10.75
C THR A 57 2.13 -3.34 -9.74
N ALA A 58 3.43 -3.17 -9.99
CA ALA A 58 4.35 -2.42 -9.13
C ALA A 58 3.99 -0.93 -9.09
N ARG A 59 3.58 -0.37 -10.24
CA ARG A 59 3.00 0.98 -10.32
C ARG A 59 1.78 1.10 -9.41
N LEU A 60 0.83 0.16 -9.48
CA LEU A 60 -0.36 0.21 -8.63
C LEU A 60 0.00 0.16 -7.14
N VAL A 61 0.93 -0.73 -6.75
CA VAL A 61 1.44 -0.79 -5.37
C VAL A 61 2.06 0.56 -4.98
N TRP A 62 2.86 1.17 -5.86
CA TRP A 62 3.50 2.45 -5.60
C TRP A 62 2.50 3.61 -5.45
N GLU A 63 1.48 3.67 -6.31
CA GLU A 63 0.39 4.66 -6.22
C GLU A 63 -0.43 4.50 -4.92
N LEU A 64 -0.51 3.29 -4.38
CA LEU A 64 -1.18 3.01 -3.11
C LEU A 64 -0.33 3.33 -1.86
N CYS A 65 0.99 3.53 -2.02
CA CYS A 65 1.95 3.88 -0.96
C CYS A 65 1.87 5.37 -0.58
N ASP A 66 0.74 5.80 -0.05
CA ASP A 66 0.50 7.20 0.37
C ASP A 66 0.90 7.51 1.81
N GLY A 67 1.48 6.55 2.54
CA GLY A 67 1.78 6.68 3.97
C GLY A 67 0.55 6.57 4.88
N SER A 68 -0.61 6.14 4.37
CA SER A 68 -1.83 5.92 5.15
C SER A 68 -2.34 4.47 5.11
N ARG A 69 -1.87 3.65 4.17
CA ARG A 69 -2.24 2.23 4.03
C ARG A 69 -1.15 1.30 4.53
N SER A 70 -1.50 0.22 5.23
CA SER A 70 -0.58 -0.88 5.56
C SER A 70 -0.37 -1.80 4.35
N PRO A 71 0.67 -2.66 4.34
CA PRO A 71 0.90 -3.63 3.28
C PRO A 71 -0.31 -4.53 3.00
N GLU A 72 -1.05 -4.95 4.03
CA GLU A 72 -2.25 -5.79 3.91
C GLU A 72 -3.37 -5.02 3.20
N GLN A 73 -3.57 -3.75 3.57
CA GLN A 73 -4.56 -2.91 2.92
C GLN A 73 -4.21 -2.67 1.45
N ILE A 74 -2.92 -2.50 1.15
CA ILE A 74 -2.44 -2.41 -0.24
C ILE A 74 -2.73 -3.71 -0.98
N ALA A 75 -2.42 -4.88 -0.38
CA ALA A 75 -2.71 -6.17 -0.99
C ALA A 75 -4.20 -6.40 -1.24
N ASP A 76 -5.07 -6.00 -0.31
CA ASP A 76 -6.52 -6.08 -0.47
C ASP A 76 -7.03 -5.19 -1.62
N GLU A 77 -6.45 -3.99 -1.80
CA GLU A 77 -6.77 -3.12 -2.95
C GLU A 77 -6.28 -3.74 -4.27
N VAL A 78 -5.07 -4.31 -4.30
CA VAL A 78 -4.52 -4.98 -5.48
C VAL A 78 -5.38 -6.20 -5.84
N ALA A 79 -5.85 -6.97 -4.86
CA ALA A 79 -6.75 -8.10 -5.07
C ALA A 79 -8.09 -7.72 -5.71
N ARG A 80 -8.61 -6.52 -5.38
CA ARG A 80 -9.81 -5.99 -6.04
C ARG A 80 -9.59 -5.67 -7.52
N VAL A 81 -8.39 -5.25 -7.89
CA VAL A 81 -8.03 -4.93 -9.28
C VAL A 81 -7.74 -6.20 -10.09
N TYR A 82 -7.18 -7.23 -9.46
CA TYR A 82 -6.79 -8.50 -10.11
C TYR A 82 -7.55 -9.71 -9.53
N PRO A 83 -8.88 -9.80 -9.69
CA PRO A 83 -9.70 -10.88 -9.11
C PRO A 83 -9.42 -12.28 -9.69
N ALA A 84 -8.65 -12.36 -10.79
CA ALA A 84 -8.23 -13.61 -11.40
C ALA A 84 -7.03 -14.27 -10.69
N ILE A 85 -6.32 -13.52 -9.85
CA ILE A 85 -5.13 -14.00 -9.14
C ILE A 85 -5.50 -14.32 -7.68
N PRO A 86 -4.99 -15.43 -7.09
CA PRO A 86 -5.28 -15.77 -5.70
C PRO A 86 -4.74 -14.72 -4.71
N ASP A 87 -5.55 -14.35 -3.72
CA ASP A 87 -5.19 -13.36 -2.67
C ASP A 87 -3.85 -13.67 -1.97
N GLU A 88 -3.53 -14.95 -1.76
CA GLU A 88 -2.26 -15.37 -1.17
C GLU A 88 -1.07 -14.99 -2.06
N GLN A 89 -1.20 -15.19 -3.37
CA GLN A 89 -0.16 -14.84 -4.32
C GLN A 89 0.01 -13.33 -4.40
N ILE A 90 -1.09 -12.57 -4.37
CA ILE A 90 -1.06 -11.11 -4.34
C ILE A 90 -0.35 -10.60 -3.09
N ARG A 91 -0.65 -11.16 -1.91
CA ARG A 91 0.03 -10.77 -0.67
C ARG A 91 1.54 -11.01 -0.73
N ILE A 92 1.96 -12.16 -1.25
CA ILE A 92 3.40 -12.46 -1.46
C ILE A 92 4.04 -11.47 -2.43
N ASP A 93 3.38 -11.19 -3.56
CA ASP A 93 3.91 -10.30 -4.59
C ASP A 93 3.97 -8.84 -4.11
N VAL A 94 2.97 -8.37 -3.37
CA VAL A 94 2.96 -7.04 -2.76
C VAL A 94 4.06 -6.91 -1.70
N ALA A 95 4.21 -7.89 -0.81
CA ALA A 95 5.26 -7.88 0.19
C ALA A 95 6.66 -7.82 -0.45
N ARG A 96 6.92 -8.67 -1.46
CA ARG A 96 8.17 -8.65 -2.23
C ARG A 96 8.40 -7.32 -2.95
N THR A 97 7.36 -6.74 -3.53
CA THR A 97 7.45 -5.47 -4.24
C THR A 97 7.82 -4.34 -3.27
N LEU A 98 7.19 -4.31 -2.10
CA LEU A 98 7.50 -3.34 -1.04
C LEU A 98 8.93 -3.50 -0.52
N GLU A 99 9.42 -4.73 -0.35
CA GLU A 99 10.82 -4.99 0.00
C GLU A 99 11.79 -4.42 -1.05
N VAL A 100 11.51 -4.62 -2.34
CA VAL A 100 12.33 -4.06 -3.44
C VAL A 100 12.29 -2.53 -3.44
N PHE A 101 11.13 -1.93 -3.16
CA PHE A 101 10.98 -0.48 -3.11
C PHE A 101 11.75 0.13 -1.94
N LEU A 102 11.73 -0.51 -0.78
CA LEU A 102 12.53 -0.12 0.38
C LEU A 102 14.03 -0.28 0.10
N ALA A 103 14.45 -1.41 -0.49
CA ALA A 103 15.84 -1.65 -0.85
C ALA A 103 16.37 -0.67 -1.91
N SER A 104 15.49 -0.21 -2.79
CA SER A 104 15.80 0.82 -3.79
C SER A 104 15.65 2.25 -3.23
N GLU A 105 15.14 2.40 -2.01
CA GLU A 105 14.84 3.66 -1.32
C GLU A 105 13.91 4.60 -2.11
N ILE A 106 13.08 4.04 -2.99
CA ILE A 106 12.03 4.79 -3.71
C ILE A 106 10.73 4.93 -2.90
N VAL A 107 10.61 4.12 -1.84
CA VAL A 107 9.58 4.20 -0.81
C VAL A 107 10.28 4.25 0.54
N THR A 108 9.74 5.05 1.46
CA THR A 108 10.21 5.13 2.84
C THR A 108 9.12 4.66 3.79
N LEU A 109 9.54 4.28 4.99
CA LEU A 109 8.63 4.14 6.11
C LEU A 109 8.17 5.55 6.51
N ALA A 110 6.87 5.84 6.42
CA ALA A 110 6.36 7.05 7.07
C ALA A 110 6.63 6.89 8.56
N ALA A 111 7.62 7.63 9.07
CA ALA A 111 7.92 7.65 10.49
C ALA A 111 6.63 8.02 11.22
N GLU A 112 6.28 7.24 12.26
CA GLU A 112 5.17 7.55 13.14
C GLU A 112 5.14 9.07 13.37
N ARG A 113 3.99 9.69 13.14
CA ARG A 113 3.78 11.08 13.54
C ARG A 113 4.07 11.17 15.04
N SER A 114 5.31 11.49 15.40
CA SER A 114 5.68 12.06 16.68
C SER A 114 5.06 13.45 16.72
N GLY A 115 3.75 13.48 16.99
CA GLY A 115 3.14 14.64 17.59
C GLY A 115 3.52 14.64 19.06
N SER A 116 4.35 15.60 19.48
CA SER A 116 3.80 16.77 20.18
C SER A 116 4.87 17.85 20.32
N ALA A 117 4.60 19.00 19.72
CA ALA A 117 4.98 20.29 20.30
C ALA A 117 3.97 20.64 21.41
#